data_AF-U6RJH2-F1
#
_entry.id   AF-U6RJH2-F1
#
_cell.length_a   1.000
_cell.length_b   1.000
_cell.length_c   1.000
_cell.angle_alpha   90.00
_cell.angle_beta   90.00
_cell.angle_gamma   90.00
#
_symmetry.space_group_name_H-M   'P 1'
#
loop_
_entity.id
_entity.type
_entity.pdbx_description
1 polymer ?
#
loop_
_entity_poly.entity_id
_entity_poly.type
_entity_poly.pdbx_seq_one_letter_code
_entity_poly.pdbx_strand_id
1 'polypeptide(L)'
;MFGNLNFADFLSVPQGLGCCDFHKPSQNLVNAFKTSKGLPMFKVNNGVYSENYDIANYSKSKAADPRLFSTVAMDGFPYKYNEDLLFQNSWNRNPEVYGNYASLKENVDPSCDCFVNLSPYYANSMNKILIRFADVLLIRAEALIELNREPEALPLINQVRQRAQDSANGMVNYSDPDLKPVMEVALYEDGNNCTWNQDFARYALRWERRLEFAMENMRFFDLVRWGICSETMNKYFQSEKARRSYLKEAIFTKNKNEYVPIPQQQIGYSKDLYKQNYGWK
;
A
#
# COMPACT_ATOMS: atom_id res chain seq x y z
N MET A 1 -17.29 9.45 27.08
CA MET A 1 -17.73 9.19 25.69
C MET A 1 -16.55 9.49 24.78
N PHE A 2 -16.05 8.50 24.04
CA PHE A 2 -14.78 8.57 23.32
C PHE A 2 -14.89 9.31 21.97
N GLY A 3 -15.05 10.64 22.00
CA GLY A 3 -15.34 11.45 20.81
C GLY A 3 -14.17 11.64 19.83
N ASN A 4 -12.96 11.21 20.16
CA ASN A 4 -11.73 11.45 19.38
C ASN A 4 -11.06 10.15 18.86
N LEU A 5 -11.80 9.04 18.80
CA LEU A 5 -11.27 7.75 18.35
C LEU A 5 -11.62 7.43 16.89
N ASN A 6 -10.68 6.76 16.21
CA ASN A 6 -10.84 6.26 14.86
C ASN A 6 -11.62 4.95 14.83
N PHE A 7 -12.95 5.04 14.68
CA PHE A 7 -13.81 3.85 14.59
C PHE A 7 -13.74 3.12 13.24
N ALA A 8 -13.19 3.74 12.20
CA ALA A 8 -13.08 3.10 10.88
C ALA A 8 -11.96 2.04 10.81
N ASP A 9 -10.94 2.14 11.67
CA ASP A 9 -9.79 1.22 11.69
C ASP A 9 -9.90 0.23 12.85
N PHE A 10 -11.07 0.14 13.47
CA PHE A 10 -11.32 -0.56 14.72
C PHE A 10 -11.06 -2.08 14.69
N LEU A 11 -10.91 -2.63 13.48
CA LEU A 11 -10.68 -4.04 13.23
C LEU A 11 -9.24 -4.34 12.73
N SER A 12 -8.41 -3.32 12.48
CA SER A 12 -7.08 -3.49 11.85
C SER A 12 -5.98 -3.93 12.82
N VAL A 13 -6.23 -3.91 14.13
CA VAL A 13 -5.24 -4.29 15.14
C VAL A 13 -4.94 -5.80 15.02
N PRO A 14 -3.67 -6.22 15.00
CA PRO A 14 -3.28 -7.63 14.94
C PRO A 14 -3.90 -8.47 16.06
N GLN A 15 -4.19 -9.75 15.79
CA GLN A 15 -4.86 -10.65 16.73
C GLN A 15 -4.07 -10.90 18.02
N GLY A 16 -2.74 -10.82 17.96
CA GLY A 16 -1.88 -10.99 19.13
C GLY A 16 -1.89 -9.82 20.10
N LEU A 17 -2.35 -8.64 19.66
CA LEU A 17 -2.47 -7.43 20.48
C LEU A 17 -3.93 -7.16 20.89
N GLY A 18 -4.88 -7.84 20.27
CA GLY A 18 -6.30 -7.58 20.44
C GLY A 18 -7.13 -8.26 19.35
N CYS A 19 -8.25 -7.68 18.97
CA CYS A 19 -9.02 -8.05 17.78
C CYS A 19 -8.81 -6.96 16.71
N CYS A 20 -8.90 -7.22 15.39
CA CYS A 20 -9.40 -8.43 14.74
C CYS A 20 -8.60 -8.89 13.52
N ASP A 21 -7.44 -8.29 13.27
CA ASP A 21 -6.50 -8.67 12.20
C ASP A 21 -7.05 -8.47 10.77
N PHE A 22 -7.85 -7.42 10.56
CA PHE A 22 -8.37 -7.02 9.24
C PHE A 22 -7.39 -6.11 8.48
N HIS A 23 -7.71 -5.82 7.21
CA HIS A 23 -6.98 -4.87 6.36
C HIS A 23 -5.50 -5.19 6.20
N LYS A 24 -5.21 -6.44 5.83
CA LYS A 24 -3.85 -6.94 5.64
C LYS A 24 -3.22 -6.47 4.33
N PRO A 25 -1.94 -6.03 4.33
CA PRO A 25 -1.14 -5.86 3.12
C PRO A 25 -1.02 -7.18 2.32
N SER A 26 -1.02 -7.10 0.99
CA SER A 26 -0.81 -8.26 0.12
C SER A 26 0.69 -8.50 -0.15
N GLN A 27 1.06 -9.73 -0.51
CA GLN A 27 2.44 -10.03 -0.96
C GLN A 27 2.81 -9.21 -2.19
N ASN A 28 1.85 -8.98 -3.09
CA ASN A 28 2.04 -8.14 -4.27
C ASN A 28 2.42 -6.69 -3.90
N LEU A 29 1.86 -6.14 -2.81
CA LEU A 29 2.24 -4.82 -2.30
C LEU A 29 3.65 -4.84 -1.70
N VAL A 30 3.98 -5.82 -0.86
CA VAL A 30 5.32 -5.95 -0.26
C VAL A 30 6.39 -6.04 -1.35
N ASN A 31 6.15 -6.85 -2.39
CA ASN A 31 7.07 -7.00 -3.51
C ASN A 31 7.25 -5.70 -4.33
N ALA A 32 6.28 -4.78 -4.30
CA ALA A 32 6.38 -3.51 -5.02
C ALA A 32 7.41 -2.56 -4.42
N PHE A 33 7.73 -2.71 -3.13
CA PHE A 33 8.78 -1.95 -2.45
C PHE A 33 10.19 -2.48 -2.73
N LYS A 34 10.36 -3.62 -3.43
CA LYS A 34 11.69 -4.12 -3.79
C LYS A 34 12.43 -3.15 -4.69
N THR A 35 13.70 -2.94 -4.39
CA THR A 35 14.57 -2.06 -5.18
C THR A 35 15.78 -2.80 -5.72
N SER A 36 16.36 -2.26 -6.78
CA SER A 36 17.63 -2.69 -7.34
C SER A 36 18.46 -1.43 -7.58
N LYS A 37 19.55 -1.25 -6.84
CA LYS A 37 20.34 -0.01 -6.81
C LYS A 37 19.46 1.20 -6.48
N GLY A 38 18.56 1.06 -5.52
CA GLY A 38 17.59 2.08 -5.11
C GLY A 38 16.45 2.43 -6.08
N LEU A 39 16.41 1.88 -7.30
CA LEU A 39 15.28 2.06 -8.22
C LEU A 39 14.22 0.96 -8.03
N PRO A 40 12.92 1.24 -8.20
CA PRO A 40 11.90 0.20 -8.06
C PRO A 40 12.06 -0.89 -9.13
N MET A 41 11.85 -2.15 -8.73
CA MET A 41 11.91 -3.28 -9.66
C MET A 41 10.65 -3.36 -10.54
N PHE A 42 10.61 -2.55 -11.60
CA PHE A 42 9.46 -2.41 -12.49
C PHE A 42 9.09 -3.65 -13.30
N LYS A 43 10.07 -4.52 -13.61
CA LYS A 43 9.88 -5.68 -14.49
C LYS A 43 9.12 -6.77 -13.75
N VAL A 44 7.81 -6.74 -13.89
CA VAL A 44 6.89 -7.74 -13.37
C VAL A 44 6.25 -8.47 -14.55
N ASN A 45 6.43 -9.78 -14.68
CA ASN A 45 5.86 -10.55 -15.78
C ASN A 45 4.36 -10.81 -15.49
N ASN A 46 3.45 -10.14 -16.20
CA ASN A 46 2.01 -10.23 -15.95
C ASN A 46 1.58 -9.96 -14.48
N GLY A 47 2.29 -9.07 -13.78
CA GLY A 47 2.01 -8.82 -12.35
C GLY A 47 2.64 -9.85 -11.39
N VAL A 48 3.31 -10.87 -11.92
CA VAL A 48 4.12 -11.85 -11.17
C VAL A 48 5.56 -11.36 -11.01
N TYR A 49 5.97 -11.19 -9.75
CA TYR A 49 7.38 -11.03 -9.40
C TYR A 49 8.06 -12.39 -9.45
N SER A 50 9.27 -12.46 -10.03
CA SER A 50 10.06 -13.69 -10.10
C SER A 50 10.39 -14.27 -8.71
N GLU A 51 10.40 -13.42 -7.69
CA GLU A 51 10.71 -13.76 -6.31
C GLU A 51 10.05 -12.78 -5.34
N ASN A 52 9.56 -13.32 -4.22
CA ASN A 52 8.97 -12.55 -3.14
C ASN A 52 10.03 -11.83 -2.30
N TYR A 53 9.61 -10.78 -1.63
CA TYR A 53 10.33 -10.25 -0.47
C TYR A 53 9.83 -11.00 0.78
N ASP A 54 10.70 -11.80 1.39
CA ASP A 54 10.43 -12.68 2.55
C ASP A 54 11.59 -12.56 3.57
N ILE A 55 11.29 -12.53 4.86
CA ILE A 55 12.30 -12.34 5.92
C ILE A 55 12.98 -13.66 6.28
N ALA A 56 12.25 -14.79 6.22
CA ALA A 56 12.76 -16.08 6.70
C ALA A 56 13.81 -16.72 5.77
N ASN A 57 13.96 -16.23 4.53
CA ASN A 57 14.78 -16.87 3.49
C ASN A 57 15.78 -15.93 2.78
N TYR A 58 16.02 -14.71 3.27
CA TYR A 58 16.91 -13.78 2.55
C TYR A 58 18.05 -13.18 3.38
N SER A 59 19.24 -13.50 2.86
CA SER A 59 20.50 -12.77 3.02
C SER A 59 20.32 -11.25 2.97
N LYS A 60 21.20 -10.54 3.68
CA LYS A 60 21.45 -9.09 3.68
C LYS A 60 21.72 -8.48 2.27
N SER A 61 21.37 -9.15 1.17
CA SER A 61 21.63 -8.75 -0.21
C SER A 61 20.43 -8.16 -0.95
N LYS A 62 19.22 -8.20 -0.38
CA LYS A 62 18.00 -7.71 -1.04
C LYS A 62 17.55 -6.36 -0.51
N ALA A 63 17.68 -5.35 -1.35
CA ALA A 63 17.26 -4.00 -1.04
C ALA A 63 15.74 -3.80 -1.16
N ALA A 64 15.19 -2.98 -0.27
CA ALA A 64 13.82 -2.48 -0.34
C ALA A 64 13.78 -0.97 -0.07
N ASP A 65 12.70 -0.34 -0.49
CA ASP A 65 12.39 1.03 -0.13
C ASP A 65 12.01 1.10 1.38
N PRO A 66 12.55 2.06 2.15
CA PRO A 66 12.35 2.17 3.59
C PRO A 66 10.87 2.32 3.99
N ARG A 67 10.01 2.83 3.09
CA ARG A 67 8.57 2.97 3.35
C ARG A 67 7.87 1.62 3.55
N LEU A 68 8.45 0.51 3.12
CA LEU A 68 7.94 -0.83 3.43
C LEU A 68 7.78 -1.01 4.95
N PHE A 69 8.83 -0.65 5.71
CA PHE A 69 8.90 -0.85 7.16
C PHE A 69 8.06 0.16 7.96
N SER A 70 7.57 1.22 7.31
CA SER A 70 6.57 2.14 7.86
C SER A 70 5.13 1.77 7.49
N THR A 71 4.94 0.78 6.60
CA THR A 71 3.64 0.42 6.04
C THR A 71 3.20 -0.97 6.48
N VAL A 72 4.13 -1.92 6.53
CA VAL A 72 3.83 -3.36 6.70
C VAL A 72 4.55 -3.88 7.92
N ALA A 73 3.81 -4.46 8.86
CA ALA A 73 4.35 -5.24 9.96
C ALA A 73 4.72 -6.63 9.43
N MET A 74 5.92 -7.08 9.77
CA MET A 74 6.47 -8.34 9.30
C MET A 74 7.21 -9.05 10.43
N ASP A 75 7.26 -10.38 10.38
CA ASP A 75 7.74 -11.22 11.48
C ASP A 75 9.17 -10.85 11.92
N GLY A 76 9.37 -10.70 13.23
CA GLY A 76 10.64 -10.31 13.83
C GLY A 76 10.97 -8.82 13.79
N PHE A 77 10.21 -8.00 13.07
CA PHE A 77 10.46 -6.55 12.99
C PHE A 77 9.76 -5.80 14.15
N PRO A 78 10.33 -4.69 14.64
CA PRO A 78 9.68 -3.80 15.60
C PRO A 78 8.28 -3.38 15.13
N TYR A 79 7.25 -3.70 15.93
CA TYR A 79 5.90 -3.26 15.65
C TYR A 79 5.76 -1.78 16.04
N LYS A 80 5.40 -0.93 15.06
CA LYS A 80 5.29 0.53 15.25
C LYS A 80 6.56 1.16 15.84
N TYR A 81 7.72 0.65 15.43
CA TYR A 81 9.06 1.12 15.84
C TYR A 81 9.41 0.87 17.32
N ASN A 82 8.64 0.01 18.00
CA ASN A 82 8.91 -0.39 19.36
C ASN A 82 9.89 -1.57 19.39
N GLU A 83 11.11 -1.30 19.85
CA GLU A 83 12.23 -2.24 19.94
C GLU A 83 11.94 -3.45 20.84
N ASP A 84 11.12 -3.26 21.88
CA ASP A 84 10.74 -4.28 22.85
C ASP A 84 9.53 -5.12 22.41
N LEU A 85 8.87 -4.70 21.32
CA LEU A 85 7.65 -5.33 20.80
C LEU A 85 7.84 -5.73 19.34
N LEU A 86 8.37 -6.93 19.12
CA LEU A 86 8.51 -7.50 17.79
C LEU A 86 7.18 -8.08 17.30
N PHE A 87 6.82 -7.80 16.05
CA PHE A 87 5.67 -8.43 15.41
C PHE A 87 5.93 -9.94 15.24
N GLN A 88 4.93 -10.76 15.55
CA GLN A 88 5.05 -12.22 15.46
C GLN A 88 4.01 -12.78 14.49
N ASN A 89 4.40 -13.80 13.73
CA ASN A 89 3.49 -14.52 12.85
C ASN A 89 2.25 -15.08 13.58
N SER A 90 2.38 -15.43 14.86
CA SER A 90 1.29 -15.88 15.73
C SER A 90 0.19 -14.82 15.95
N TRP A 91 0.46 -13.55 15.63
CA TRP A 91 -0.52 -12.47 15.74
C TRP A 91 -1.48 -12.40 14.55
N ASN A 92 -1.27 -13.22 13.53
CA ASN A 92 -2.21 -13.35 12.42
C ASN A 92 -3.31 -14.35 12.82
N ARG A 93 -4.57 -13.96 12.68
CA ARG A 93 -5.73 -14.82 13.04
C ARG A 93 -5.82 -16.06 12.16
N ASN A 94 -5.60 -15.89 10.86
CA ASN A 94 -5.67 -16.97 9.88
C ASN A 94 -4.60 -16.76 8.79
N PRO A 95 -3.34 -17.06 9.09
CA PRO A 95 -2.21 -16.81 8.19
C PRO A 95 -2.27 -17.65 6.91
N GLU A 96 -2.81 -18.86 6.98
CA GLU A 96 -2.93 -19.76 5.81
C GLU A 96 -3.83 -19.17 4.72
N VAL A 97 -4.92 -18.50 5.13
CA VAL A 97 -5.88 -17.91 4.19
C VAL A 97 -5.46 -16.50 3.79
N TYR A 98 -5.08 -15.64 4.75
CA TYR A 98 -4.92 -14.19 4.51
C TYR A 98 -3.46 -13.70 4.51
N GLY A 99 -2.51 -14.55 4.89
CA GLY A 99 -1.10 -14.20 4.96
C GLY A 99 -0.65 -13.65 6.31
N ASN A 100 0.65 -13.31 6.35
CA ASN A 100 1.41 -13.07 7.58
C ASN A 100 1.70 -11.60 7.88
N TYR A 101 1.04 -10.68 7.17
CA TYR A 101 1.30 -9.24 7.27
C TYR A 101 0.20 -8.52 8.01
N ALA A 102 0.54 -7.49 8.79
CA ALA A 102 -0.41 -6.51 9.30
C ALA A 102 -0.05 -5.09 8.83
N SER A 103 -1.00 -4.17 8.89
CA SER A 103 -0.75 -2.77 8.53
C SER A 103 -0.15 -1.99 9.71
N LEU A 104 0.84 -1.13 9.43
CA LEU A 104 1.40 -0.18 10.39
C LEU A 104 0.85 1.24 10.19
N LYS A 105 0.16 1.50 9.07
CA LYS A 105 -0.20 2.86 8.63
C LYS A 105 -1.24 3.51 9.55
N GLU A 106 -2.28 2.76 9.89
CA GLU A 106 -3.42 3.19 10.71
C GLU A 106 -3.36 2.73 12.17
N ASN A 107 -2.46 1.80 12.48
CA ASN A 107 -2.25 1.30 13.84
C ASN A 107 -1.25 2.18 14.61
N VAL A 108 -1.28 2.09 15.94
CA VAL A 108 -0.35 2.79 16.86
C VAL A 108 0.38 1.78 17.75
N ASP A 109 1.45 2.23 18.39
CA ASP A 109 2.12 1.45 19.43
C ASP A 109 1.14 1.19 20.60
N PRO A 110 0.98 -0.06 21.07
CA PRO A 110 0.11 -0.40 22.20
C PRO A 110 0.45 0.28 23.53
N SER A 111 1.68 0.77 23.71
CA SER A 111 2.12 1.52 24.90
C SER A 111 1.67 2.99 24.90
N CYS A 112 1.16 3.50 23.78
CA CYS A 112 0.65 4.86 23.68
C CYS A 112 -0.69 5.02 24.42
N ASP A 113 -0.89 6.16 25.10
CA ASP A 113 -2.21 6.57 25.64
C ASP A 113 -3.28 6.71 24.55
N CYS A 114 -2.85 6.84 23.30
CA CYS A 114 -3.69 6.87 22.12
C CYS A 114 -4.24 5.50 21.71
N PHE A 115 -3.79 4.38 22.31
CA PHE A 115 -4.30 3.04 22.06
C PHE A 115 -5.36 2.67 23.11
N VAL A 116 -6.62 2.60 22.68
CA VAL A 116 -7.76 2.50 23.60
C VAL A 116 -8.52 1.18 23.41
N ASN A 117 -8.58 0.38 24.48
CA ASN A 117 -9.38 -0.83 24.53
C ASN A 117 -10.87 -0.48 24.68
N LEU A 118 -11.67 -0.87 23.69
CA LEU A 118 -13.12 -0.78 23.64
C LEU A 118 -13.70 -2.18 23.43
N SER A 119 -13.39 -3.07 24.37
CA SER A 119 -13.67 -4.52 24.33
C SER A 119 -14.93 -4.91 23.55
N PRO A 120 -14.82 -5.84 22.58
CA PRO A 120 -13.65 -6.68 22.30
C PRO A 120 -12.61 -6.06 21.34
N TYR A 121 -12.75 -4.78 20.99
CA TYR A 121 -11.96 -4.13 19.94
C TYR A 121 -10.98 -3.09 20.48
N TYR A 122 -10.11 -2.60 19.61
CA TYR A 122 -9.13 -1.55 19.94
C TYR A 122 -9.22 -0.42 18.92
N ALA A 123 -9.36 0.79 19.44
CA ALA A 123 -9.32 2.02 18.65
C ALA A 123 -8.03 2.78 18.93
N ASN A 124 -7.77 3.79 18.11
CA ASN A 124 -6.75 4.78 18.43
C ASN A 124 -7.18 6.22 18.08
N SER A 125 -6.51 7.20 18.66
CA SER A 125 -6.76 8.63 18.41
C SER A 125 -5.76 9.27 17.44
N MET A 126 -5.15 8.49 16.53
CA MET A 126 -4.23 9.05 15.53
C MET A 126 -4.98 10.01 14.59
N ASN A 127 -4.42 11.17 14.29
CA ASN A 127 -5.04 12.07 13.32
C ASN A 127 -5.07 11.44 11.93
N LYS A 128 -6.27 11.25 11.36
CA LYS A 128 -6.42 10.79 9.98
C LYS A 128 -6.10 11.89 9.00
N ILE A 129 -5.11 11.64 8.16
CA ILE A 129 -4.69 12.58 7.11
C ILE A 129 -5.47 12.25 5.84
N LEU A 130 -6.32 13.17 5.40
CA LEU A 130 -7.06 13.03 4.13
C LEU A 130 -6.27 13.57 2.94
N ILE A 131 -5.52 14.65 3.14
CA ILE A 131 -4.69 15.29 2.12
C ILE A 131 -3.34 15.59 2.74
N ARG A 132 -2.26 15.29 2.01
CA ARG A 132 -0.89 15.63 2.41
C ARG A 132 -0.09 16.20 1.25
N PHE A 133 0.96 16.93 1.59
CA PHE A 133 1.76 17.67 0.60
C PHE A 133 2.32 16.78 -0.51
N ALA A 134 2.72 15.54 -0.20
CA ALA A 134 3.17 14.59 -1.22
C ALA A 134 2.09 14.29 -2.28
N ASP A 135 0.80 14.28 -1.92
CA ASP A 135 -0.27 14.09 -2.89
C ASP A 135 -0.39 15.29 -3.82
N VAL A 136 -0.32 16.50 -3.27
CA VAL A 136 -0.30 17.74 -4.08
C VAL A 136 0.88 17.78 -5.04
N LEU A 137 2.08 17.37 -4.59
CA LEU A 137 3.27 17.26 -5.45
C LEU A 137 3.05 16.27 -6.59
N LEU A 138 2.52 15.08 -6.28
CA LEU A 138 2.33 14.02 -7.27
C LEU A 138 1.15 14.32 -8.22
N ILE A 139 0.10 15.02 -7.76
CA ILE A 139 -0.97 15.54 -8.64
C ILE A 139 -0.41 16.57 -9.62
N ARG A 140 0.45 17.48 -9.15
CA ARG A 140 1.12 18.47 -10.02
C ARG A 140 2.04 17.78 -11.03
N ALA A 141 2.83 16.79 -10.59
CA ALA A 141 3.68 16.00 -11.47
C ALA A 141 2.86 15.27 -12.54
N GLU A 142 1.73 14.69 -12.15
CA GLU A 142 0.79 14.04 -13.08
C GLU A 142 0.27 15.01 -14.14
N ALA A 143 -0.22 16.19 -13.73
CA ALA A 143 -0.70 17.19 -14.65
C ALA A 143 0.39 17.63 -15.65
N LEU A 144 1.64 17.81 -15.18
CA LEU A 144 2.77 18.16 -16.04
C LEU A 144 3.08 17.05 -17.05
N ILE A 145 3.09 15.78 -16.63
CA ILE A 145 3.31 14.63 -17.52
C ILE A 145 2.23 14.57 -18.61
N GLU A 146 0.95 14.71 -18.25
CA GLU A 146 -0.15 14.65 -19.23
C GLU A 146 -0.21 15.89 -20.15
N LEU A 147 0.44 16.99 -19.77
CA LEU A 147 0.64 18.17 -20.63
C LEU A 147 1.91 18.10 -21.51
N ASN A 148 2.60 16.95 -21.56
CA ASN A 148 3.89 16.76 -22.24
C ASN A 148 5.00 17.69 -21.70
N ARG A 149 4.99 17.91 -20.38
CA ARG A 149 5.97 18.69 -19.62
C ARG A 149 6.67 17.81 -18.58
N GLU A 150 6.91 16.55 -18.91
CA GLU A 150 7.53 15.58 -18.01
C GLU A 150 8.90 15.98 -17.45
N PRO A 151 9.76 16.79 -18.11
CA PRO A 151 10.99 17.27 -17.48
C PRO A 151 10.73 18.11 -16.21
N GLU A 152 9.61 18.84 -16.16
CA GLU A 152 9.21 19.61 -14.98
C GLU A 152 8.59 18.73 -13.87
N ALA A 153 8.11 17.53 -14.21
CA ALA A 153 7.58 16.57 -13.25
C ALA A 153 8.69 15.81 -12.50
N LEU A 154 9.83 15.58 -13.16
CA LEU A 154 10.99 14.87 -12.59
C LEU A 154 11.41 15.39 -11.20
N PRO A 155 11.68 16.70 -10.99
CA PRO A 155 12.08 17.20 -9.68
C PRO A 155 10.99 17.04 -8.62
N LEU A 156 9.70 17.04 -8.99
CA LEU A 156 8.59 16.85 -8.03
C LEU A 156 8.51 15.40 -7.55
N ILE A 157 8.68 14.44 -8.45
CA ILE A 157 8.74 13.01 -8.10
C ILE A 157 9.99 12.74 -7.27
N ASN A 158 11.14 13.31 -7.66
CA ASN A 158 12.39 13.16 -6.92
C ASN A 158 12.33 13.78 -5.52
N GLN A 159 11.54 14.84 -5.27
CA GLN A 159 11.33 15.33 -3.89
C GLN A 159 10.71 14.27 -2.97
N VAL A 160 9.73 13.51 -3.47
CA VAL A 160 9.10 12.42 -2.70
C VAL A 160 10.11 11.29 -2.47
N ARG A 161 10.89 10.94 -3.50
CA ARG A 161 11.93 9.90 -3.42
C ARG A 161 13.07 10.28 -2.48
N GLN A 162 13.53 11.53 -2.53
CA GLN A 162 14.57 12.05 -1.64
C GLN A 162 14.11 11.94 -0.19
N ARG A 163 12.89 12.39 0.12
CA ARG A 163 12.34 12.25 1.48
C ARG A 163 12.28 10.79 1.92
N ALA A 164 11.88 9.88 1.03
CA ALA A 164 11.87 8.45 1.34
C ALA A 164 13.29 7.93 1.63
N GLN A 165 14.27 8.32 0.81
CA GLN A 165 15.69 8.00 1.02
C GLN A 165 16.19 8.50 2.39
N ASP A 166 15.90 9.75 2.73
CA ASP A 166 16.33 10.37 4.01
C ASP A 166 15.70 9.68 5.23
N SER A 167 14.50 9.10 5.07
CA SER A 167 13.79 8.39 6.14
C SER A 167 14.47 7.06 6.52
N ALA A 168 15.34 6.52 5.68
CA ALA A 168 16.06 5.26 5.96
C ALA A 168 16.95 5.32 7.21
N ASN A 169 17.41 6.51 7.59
CA ASN A 169 18.33 6.72 8.71
C ASN A 169 17.66 7.09 10.04
N GLY A 170 16.34 7.36 10.05
CA GLY A 170 15.69 8.00 11.20
C GLY A 170 14.44 7.30 11.75
N MET A 171 13.93 6.26 11.09
CA MET A 171 12.60 5.72 11.44
C MET A 171 12.62 4.37 12.14
N VAL A 172 13.71 3.60 12.10
CA VAL A 172 13.70 2.26 12.66
C VAL A 172 15.03 1.96 13.34
N ASN A 173 15.05 2.10 14.65
CA ASN A 173 16.01 1.33 15.44
C ASN A 173 15.51 -0.11 15.39
N TYR A 174 16.18 -0.92 14.58
CA TYR A 174 16.00 -2.37 14.63
C TYR A 174 16.78 -2.83 15.86
N SER A 175 16.09 -3.34 16.87
CA SER A 175 16.69 -3.82 18.12
C SER A 175 17.76 -4.90 17.90
N ASP A 176 17.70 -5.58 16.74
CA ASP A 176 18.71 -6.52 16.29
C ASP A 176 19.45 -6.00 15.02
N PRO A 177 20.77 -5.74 15.10
CA PRO A 177 21.60 -5.39 13.94
C PRO A 177 21.58 -6.43 12.81
N ASP A 178 21.31 -7.71 13.11
CA ASP A 178 21.18 -8.77 12.11
C ASP A 178 19.83 -8.76 11.39
N LEU A 179 18.80 -8.11 11.97
CA LEU A 179 17.50 -7.88 11.33
C LEU A 179 17.43 -6.57 10.56
N LYS A 180 18.48 -5.73 10.58
CA LYS A 180 18.48 -4.45 9.86
C LYS A 180 18.42 -4.70 8.34
N PRO A 181 17.32 -4.34 7.66
CA PRO A 181 17.16 -4.54 6.24
C PRO A 181 18.04 -3.59 5.44
N VAL A 182 18.42 -4.00 4.23
CA VAL A 182 19.03 -3.10 3.25
C VAL A 182 17.95 -2.17 2.70
N MET A 183 18.03 -0.90 3.09
CA MET A 183 17.10 0.15 2.65
C MET A 183 17.78 1.02 1.59
N GLU A 184 17.27 0.99 0.36
CA GLU A 184 17.84 1.77 -0.74
C GLU A 184 16.74 2.45 -1.56
N VAL A 185 16.91 3.75 -1.77
CA VAL A 185 16.17 4.56 -2.73
C VAL A 185 17.19 5.39 -3.50
N ALA A 186 17.04 5.48 -4.82
CA ALA A 186 17.82 6.36 -5.68
C ALA A 186 16.89 7.35 -6.40
N LEU A 187 17.36 8.57 -6.65
CA LEU A 187 16.62 9.52 -7.48
C LEU A 187 16.61 9.06 -8.94
N TYR A 188 15.59 9.46 -9.70
CA TYR A 188 15.61 9.30 -11.15
C TYR A 188 16.55 10.32 -11.76
N GLU A 189 17.45 9.86 -12.62
CA GLU A 189 18.43 10.68 -13.34
C GLU A 189 18.35 10.34 -14.82
N ASP A 190 17.82 11.28 -15.61
CA ASP A 190 17.66 11.11 -17.04
C ASP A 190 19.01 10.93 -17.74
N GLY A 191 19.09 9.94 -18.63
CA GLY A 191 20.31 9.57 -19.35
C GLY A 191 21.35 8.82 -18.52
N ASN A 192 21.16 8.66 -17.20
CA ASN A 192 22.07 7.90 -16.35
C ASN A 192 21.46 6.56 -15.90
N ASN A 193 20.40 6.62 -15.08
CA ASN A 193 19.79 5.43 -14.49
C ASN A 193 18.39 5.11 -15.06
N CYS A 194 17.85 6.01 -15.88
CA CYS A 194 16.62 5.84 -16.63
C CYS A 194 16.62 6.69 -17.90
N THR A 195 15.62 6.45 -18.78
CA THR A 195 15.31 7.34 -19.90
C THR A 195 14.00 8.05 -19.58
N TRP A 196 14.08 9.35 -19.30
CA TRP A 196 12.94 10.14 -18.83
C TRP A 196 12.10 10.68 -19.99
N ASN A 197 11.29 9.81 -20.57
CA ASN A 197 10.25 10.18 -21.52
C ASN A 197 8.85 10.17 -20.85
N GLN A 198 7.84 10.69 -21.53
CA GLN A 198 6.48 10.79 -20.99
C GLN A 198 5.92 9.44 -20.48
N ASP A 199 6.17 8.35 -21.20
CA ASP A 199 5.69 7.02 -20.81
C ASP A 199 6.38 6.50 -19.55
N PHE A 200 7.71 6.64 -19.47
CA PHE A 200 8.45 6.30 -18.27
C PHE A 200 8.04 7.19 -17.09
N ALA A 201 7.91 8.50 -17.30
CA ALA A 201 7.48 9.45 -16.27
C ALA A 201 6.09 9.10 -15.72
N ARG A 202 5.13 8.78 -16.61
CA ARG A 202 3.79 8.31 -16.21
C ARG A 202 3.87 7.02 -15.40
N TYR A 203 4.69 6.07 -15.84
CA TYR A 203 4.86 4.81 -15.12
C TYR A 203 5.52 5.00 -13.75
N ALA A 204 6.62 5.78 -13.69
CA ALA A 204 7.34 6.13 -12.48
C ALA A 204 6.43 6.85 -11.48
N LEU A 205 5.63 7.82 -11.93
CA LEU A 205 4.61 8.49 -11.12
C LEU A 205 3.60 7.51 -10.54
N ARG A 206 3.01 6.64 -11.37
CA ARG A 206 2.01 5.65 -10.93
C ARG A 206 2.56 4.65 -9.93
N TRP A 207 3.86 4.33 -10.05
CA TRP A 207 4.58 3.51 -9.08
C TRP A 207 4.86 4.28 -7.79
N GLU A 208 5.32 5.53 -7.88
CA GLU A 208 5.59 6.37 -6.72
C GLU A 208 4.31 6.58 -5.89
N ARG A 209 3.18 6.91 -6.53
CA ARG A 209 1.86 6.99 -5.86
C ARG A 209 1.46 5.67 -5.19
N ARG A 210 1.80 4.52 -5.79
CA ARG A 210 1.51 3.19 -5.23
C ARG A 210 2.23 2.96 -3.91
N LEU A 211 3.51 3.30 -3.84
CA LEU A 211 4.34 3.11 -2.65
C LEU A 211 4.01 4.15 -1.59
N GLU A 212 3.90 5.41 -2.03
CA GLU A 212 3.70 6.55 -1.16
C GLU A 212 2.38 6.45 -0.40
N PHE A 213 1.27 6.14 -1.08
CA PHE A 213 -0.08 6.06 -0.50
C PHE A 213 -0.54 4.63 -0.19
N ALA A 214 0.40 3.70 0.01
CA ALA A 214 0.08 2.33 0.38
C ALA A 214 -0.71 2.30 1.70
N MET A 215 -1.82 1.54 1.71
CA MET A 215 -2.76 1.43 2.83
C MET A 215 -3.53 2.73 3.18
N GLU A 216 -3.52 3.75 2.31
CA GLU A 216 -4.20 5.04 2.53
C GLU A 216 -5.49 5.20 1.68
N ASN A 217 -6.14 4.09 1.28
CA ASN A 217 -7.42 4.08 0.53
C ASN A 217 -7.43 4.76 -0.86
N MET A 218 -6.27 5.06 -1.45
CA MET A 218 -6.18 5.80 -2.73
C MET A 218 -6.13 4.89 -3.98
N ARG A 219 -5.59 3.68 -3.85
CA ARG A 219 -5.15 2.87 -5.01
C ARG A 219 -6.28 2.53 -5.98
N PHE A 220 -7.46 2.17 -5.48
CA PHE A 220 -8.57 1.78 -6.35
C PHE A 220 -9.03 2.96 -7.24
N PHE A 221 -9.21 4.13 -6.64
CA PHE A 221 -9.63 5.35 -7.35
C PHE A 221 -8.59 5.79 -8.38
N ASP A 222 -7.30 5.73 -8.04
CA ASP A 222 -6.20 5.97 -8.97
C ASP A 222 -6.27 5.03 -10.19
N LEU A 223 -6.49 3.72 -9.97
CA LEU A 223 -6.60 2.76 -11.07
C LEU A 223 -7.84 2.99 -11.96
N VAL A 224 -8.97 3.36 -11.37
CA VAL A 224 -10.21 3.65 -12.10
C VAL A 224 -10.05 4.90 -12.96
N ARG A 225 -9.56 6.01 -12.39
CA ARG A 225 -9.40 7.28 -13.13
C ARG A 225 -8.34 7.18 -14.24
N TRP A 226 -7.35 6.30 -14.10
CA TRP A 226 -6.38 6.00 -15.16
C TRP A 226 -6.90 5.05 -16.24
N GLY A 227 -8.09 4.45 -16.07
CA GLY A 227 -8.66 3.50 -17.02
C GLY A 227 -7.97 2.13 -17.05
N ILE A 228 -7.11 1.82 -16.08
CA ILE A 228 -6.29 0.58 -16.03
C ILE A 228 -6.72 -0.39 -14.92
N CYS A 229 -7.87 -0.15 -14.28
CA CYS A 229 -8.33 -0.94 -13.13
C CYS A 229 -8.54 -2.42 -13.46
N SER A 230 -9.32 -2.75 -14.49
CA SER A 230 -9.56 -4.15 -14.88
C SER A 230 -8.27 -4.90 -15.23
N GLU A 231 -7.36 -4.27 -15.98
CA GLU A 231 -6.08 -4.88 -16.32
C GLU A 231 -5.24 -5.15 -15.06
N THR A 232 -5.12 -4.15 -14.18
CA THR A 232 -4.32 -4.24 -12.96
C THR A 232 -4.88 -5.27 -11.99
N MET A 233 -6.19 -5.27 -11.76
CA MET A 233 -6.86 -6.20 -10.84
C MET A 233 -6.78 -7.63 -11.32
N ASN A 234 -6.98 -7.90 -12.61
CA ASN A 234 -6.86 -9.25 -13.14
C ASN A 234 -5.40 -9.74 -13.11
N LYS A 235 -4.40 -8.89 -13.40
CA LYS A 235 -2.98 -9.24 -13.19
C LYS A 235 -2.69 -9.56 -11.72
N TYR A 236 -3.24 -8.76 -10.79
CA TYR A 236 -3.13 -9.02 -9.35
C TYR A 236 -3.72 -10.38 -8.95
N PHE A 237 -4.94 -10.69 -9.37
CA PHE A 237 -5.58 -12.00 -9.11
C PHE A 237 -4.76 -13.16 -9.65
N GLN A 238 -4.24 -13.07 -10.88
CA GLN A 238 -3.36 -14.09 -11.44
C GLN A 238 -2.08 -14.28 -10.62
N SER A 239 -1.51 -13.20 -10.09
CA SER A 239 -0.28 -13.26 -9.28
C SER A 239 -0.49 -13.82 -7.87
N GLU A 240 -1.68 -13.65 -7.28
CA GLU A 240 -1.95 -14.02 -5.89
C GLU A 240 -2.79 -15.29 -5.74
N LYS A 241 -3.49 -15.77 -6.78
CA LYS A 241 -4.40 -16.93 -6.69
C LYS A 241 -3.74 -18.23 -6.21
N ALA A 242 -2.44 -18.39 -6.43
CA ALA A 242 -1.68 -19.54 -5.93
C ALA A 242 -1.34 -19.44 -4.42
N ARG A 243 -1.38 -18.21 -3.87
CA ARG A 243 -1.07 -17.89 -2.47
C ARG A 243 -2.33 -17.69 -1.62
N ARG A 244 -3.45 -17.34 -2.26
CA ARG A 244 -4.70 -16.93 -1.63
C ARG A 244 -5.87 -17.66 -2.29
N SER A 245 -6.40 -18.66 -1.60
CA SER A 245 -7.47 -19.52 -2.11
C SER A 245 -8.72 -18.74 -2.53
N TYR A 246 -9.09 -17.70 -1.78
CA TYR A 246 -10.25 -16.84 -2.08
C TYR A 246 -10.08 -15.99 -3.35
N LEU A 247 -8.88 -15.91 -3.94
CA LEU A 247 -8.62 -15.21 -5.20
C LEU A 247 -8.63 -16.14 -6.42
N LYS A 248 -8.84 -17.46 -6.23
CA LYS A 248 -8.72 -18.46 -7.31
C LYS A 248 -9.66 -18.21 -8.49
N GLU A 249 -10.87 -17.75 -8.19
CA GLU A 249 -11.93 -17.47 -9.18
C GLU A 249 -12.20 -15.96 -9.33
N ALA A 250 -11.36 -15.12 -8.72
CA ALA A 250 -11.56 -13.68 -8.76
C ALA A 250 -11.36 -13.14 -10.17
N ILE A 251 -12.34 -12.37 -10.65
CA ILE A 251 -12.35 -11.74 -11.97
C ILE A 251 -12.86 -10.31 -11.82
N PHE A 252 -12.16 -9.37 -12.46
CA PHE A 252 -12.61 -7.98 -12.58
C PHE A 252 -13.13 -7.73 -13.99
N THR A 253 -14.45 -7.58 -14.14
CA THR A 253 -15.11 -7.34 -15.42
C THR A 253 -15.04 -5.86 -15.78
N LYS A 254 -14.38 -5.56 -16.91
CA LYS A 254 -14.25 -4.20 -17.45
C LYS A 254 -15.63 -3.61 -17.77
N ASN A 255 -15.79 -2.31 -17.52
CA ASN A 255 -17.04 -1.55 -17.70
C ASN A 255 -18.20 -2.09 -16.86
N LYS A 256 -17.91 -2.61 -15.66
CA LYS A 256 -18.94 -3.06 -14.70
C LYS A 256 -18.46 -2.89 -13.27
N ASN A 257 -17.29 -3.45 -12.95
CA ASN A 257 -16.80 -3.49 -11.57
C ASN A 257 -16.07 -2.22 -11.11
N GLU A 258 -15.87 -1.24 -12.01
CA GLU A 258 -15.24 0.05 -11.70
C GLU A 258 -16.10 0.91 -10.76
N TYR A 259 -17.42 0.79 -10.82
CA TYR A 259 -18.37 1.53 -10.00
C TYR A 259 -19.33 0.58 -9.30
N VAL A 260 -19.60 0.86 -8.02
CA VAL A 260 -20.60 0.11 -7.25
C VAL A 260 -21.99 0.28 -7.85
N PRO A 261 -22.84 -0.76 -7.85
CA PRO A 261 -24.21 -0.65 -8.34
C PRO A 261 -25.01 0.32 -7.46
N ILE A 262 -25.92 1.06 -8.07
CA ILE A 262 -26.90 1.85 -7.34
C ILE A 262 -27.82 0.87 -6.60
N PRO A 263 -28.08 1.04 -5.29
CA PRO A 263 -28.92 0.12 -4.54
C PRO A 263 -30.32 -0.01 -5.16
N GLN A 264 -30.74 -1.25 -5.46
CA GLN A 264 -31.97 -1.51 -6.21
C GLN A 264 -33.22 -0.90 -5.56
N GLN A 265 -33.26 -0.87 -4.22
CA GLN A 265 -34.36 -0.24 -3.48
C GLN A 265 -34.49 1.26 -3.78
N GLN A 266 -33.37 1.97 -3.97
CA GLN A 266 -33.40 3.41 -4.27
C GLN A 266 -33.97 3.67 -5.67
N ILE A 267 -33.68 2.81 -6.64
CA ILE A 267 -34.30 2.85 -7.98
C ILE A 267 -35.81 2.65 -7.85
N GLY A 268 -36.24 1.63 -7.11
CA GLY A 268 -37.66 1.36 -6.84
C GLY A 268 -38.39 2.52 -6.13
N TYR A 269 -37.79 3.10 -5.09
CA TYR A 269 -38.37 4.25 -4.37
C TYR A 269 -38.48 5.50 -5.24
N SER A 270 -37.52 5.69 -6.15
CA SER A 270 -37.55 6.80 -7.11
C SER A 270 -38.58 6.61 -8.23
N LYS A 271 -39.33 5.49 -8.26
CA LYS A 271 -40.22 5.09 -9.37
C LYS A 271 -39.48 5.10 -10.71
N ASP A 272 -38.31 4.46 -10.74
CA ASP A 272 -37.41 4.36 -11.89
C ASP A 272 -36.88 5.70 -12.43
N LEU A 273 -36.93 6.78 -11.64
CA LEU A 273 -36.25 8.03 -11.98
C LEU A 273 -34.73 7.83 -11.97
N TYR A 274 -34.19 7.17 -10.93
CA TYR A 274 -32.80 6.73 -10.92
C TYR A 274 -32.59 5.60 -11.92
N LYS A 275 -31.49 5.66 -12.66
CA LYS A 275 -31.08 4.63 -13.62
C LYS A 275 -29.84 3.93 -13.09
N GLN A 276 -29.77 2.63 -13.30
CA GLN A 276 -28.65 1.81 -12.89
C GLN A 276 -27.36 2.20 -13.65
N ASN A 277 -26.20 2.01 -13.01
CA ASN A 277 -24.89 2.13 -13.65
C ASN A 277 -24.73 1.09 -14.76
N TYR A 278 -23.96 1.45 -15.80
CA TYR A 278 -23.69 0.55 -16.93
C TYR A 278 -23.13 -0.81 -16.46
N GLY A 279 -23.55 -1.89 -17.12
CA GLY A 279 -23.12 -3.27 -16.80
C GLY A 279 -23.87 -3.94 -15.65
N TRP A 280 -24.71 -3.20 -14.92
CA TRP A 280 -25.59 -3.70 -13.86
C TRP A 280 -27.05 -3.73 -14.33
N LYS A 281 -27.85 -4.60 -13.70
CA LYS A 281 -29.28 -4.79 -13.98
C LYS A 281 -30.07 -4.63 -12.69
#